data_AF-A0A9P1GUC4-F1
#
_entry.id   AF-A0A9P1GUC4-F1
#
_cell.length_a   1.000
_cell.length_b   1.000
_cell.length_c   1.000
_cell.angle_alpha   90.00
_cell.angle_beta   90.00
_cell.angle_gamma   90.00
#
_symmetry.space_group_name_H-M   'P 1'
#
loop_
_entity.id
_entity.type
_entity.pdbx_description
1 polymer ?
#
loop_
_entity_poly.entity_id
_entity_poly.type
_entity_poly.pdbx_seq_one_letter_code
_entity_poly.pdbx_strand_id
1 'polypeptide(L)'
;MEPHNHMAVRELDLSAYHPTSIVDKINAVPALKTSTVLADEDEKTDALQLVAESVAERRAEAATALAAHPACVAGLVVSVVVTYHYHHLTRGNLSVAVAACSLLLATYLAAAYYLSAGYSHLAQEVIPNWIASGDCRRDMVLAARKDNVIVAALVLTLEPSFTQMSRRRGRHASLRGGRCVIKAWTTAKAHRGQGIGAELLAKAVRVSRDKCGRDAAIGFAKEHAHSTMMLAEIFNGSFRKRELRATKALDTIVADLDGNRKKR
;
A
#
# COMPACT_ATOMS: atom_id res chain seq x y z
N MET A 1 -18.83 42.20 -49.79
CA MET A 1 -19.49 42.65 -48.54
C MET A 1 -20.12 41.42 -47.92
N GLU A 2 -19.38 40.76 -47.03
CA GLU A 2 -19.85 39.68 -46.17
C GLU A 2 -19.33 40.00 -44.75
N PRO A 3 -20.18 40.02 -43.71
CA PRO A 3 -19.73 40.29 -42.36
C PRO A 3 -19.24 39.02 -41.67
N HIS A 4 -18.05 39.12 -41.08
CA HIS A 4 -17.42 38.09 -40.27
C HIS A 4 -18.22 37.81 -38.99
N ASN A 5 -18.52 36.53 -38.76
CA ASN A 5 -19.09 36.01 -37.52
C ASN A 5 -18.05 36.13 -36.38
N HIS A 6 -18.38 36.90 -35.35
CA HIS A 6 -17.67 36.90 -34.08
C HIS A 6 -17.93 35.57 -33.33
N MET A 7 -16.88 34.76 -33.15
CA MET A 7 -16.91 33.64 -32.22
C MET A 7 -16.92 34.18 -30.78
N ALA A 8 -18.05 34.02 -30.09
CA ALA A 8 -18.17 34.27 -28.66
C ALA A 8 -17.34 33.25 -27.88
N VAL A 9 -16.34 33.72 -27.15
CA VAL A 9 -15.59 32.95 -26.15
C VAL A 9 -16.57 32.61 -25.03
N ARG A 10 -16.96 31.34 -24.93
CA ARG A 10 -17.71 30.82 -23.78
C ARG A 10 -16.76 30.76 -22.60
N GLU A 11 -16.94 31.65 -21.64
CA GLU A 11 -16.32 31.55 -20.31
C GLU A 11 -16.70 30.19 -19.70
N LEU A 12 -15.70 29.40 -19.32
CA LEU A 12 -15.93 28.21 -18.50
C LEU A 12 -16.37 28.68 -17.13
N ASP A 13 -17.63 28.41 -16.79
CA ASP A 13 -18.20 28.68 -15.49
C ASP A 13 -17.56 27.75 -14.44
N LEU A 14 -16.52 28.25 -13.77
CA LEU A 14 -15.79 27.55 -12.69
C LEU A 14 -16.61 27.44 -11.39
N SER A 15 -17.85 27.94 -11.34
CA SER A 15 -18.70 27.92 -10.15
C SER A 15 -19.21 26.52 -9.76
N ALA A 16 -19.10 25.53 -10.65
CA ALA A 16 -19.52 24.15 -10.39
C ALA A 16 -18.49 23.27 -9.66
N TYR A 17 -17.28 23.78 -9.35
CA TYR A 17 -16.27 23.01 -8.61
C TYR A 17 -16.51 23.10 -7.09
N HIS A 18 -17.54 22.41 -6.62
CA HIS A 18 -17.62 22.08 -5.20
C HIS A 18 -16.60 20.97 -4.90
N PRO A 19 -15.67 21.14 -3.94
CA PRO A 19 -14.83 20.05 -3.48
C PRO A 19 -15.74 19.06 -2.77
N THR A 20 -16.25 18.08 -3.53
CA THR A 20 -16.94 16.92 -2.97
C THR A 20 -15.93 16.21 -2.07
N SER A 21 -16.22 16.21 -0.77
CA SER A 21 -15.37 15.57 0.23
C SER A 21 -15.18 14.09 -0.15
N ILE A 22 -14.01 13.53 0.12
CA ILE A 22 -13.75 12.10 -0.12
C ILE A 22 -14.78 11.26 0.65
N VAL A 23 -15.25 11.71 1.81
CA VAL A 23 -16.34 11.06 2.56
C VAL A 23 -17.64 11.05 1.77
N ASP A 24 -17.98 12.09 1.02
CA ASP A 24 -19.18 12.11 0.16
C ASP A 24 -19.05 11.14 -1.01
N LYS A 25 -17.86 11.05 -1.61
CA LYS A 25 -17.57 10.05 -2.67
C LYS A 25 -17.59 8.62 -2.13
N ILE A 26 -17.13 8.40 -0.89
CA ILE A 26 -17.21 7.10 -0.21
C ILE A 26 -18.68 6.73 0.06
N ASN A 27 -19.49 7.67 0.54
CA ASN A 27 -20.91 7.45 0.80
C ASN A 27 -21.72 7.16 -0.48
N ALA A 28 -21.22 7.56 -1.66
CA ALA A 28 -21.88 7.37 -2.95
C ALA A 28 -21.65 5.98 -3.59
N VAL A 29 -20.84 5.09 -2.99
CA VAL A 29 -20.59 3.74 -3.52
C VAL A 29 -21.60 2.74 -2.94
N PRO A 30 -22.59 2.22 -3.70
CA PRO A 30 -23.74 1.49 -3.14
C PRO A 30 -23.48 0.00 -2.77
N ALA A 31 -22.26 -0.43 -2.46
CA ALA A 31 -21.94 -1.88 -2.41
C ALA A 31 -21.07 -2.36 -1.24
N LEU A 32 -21.01 -1.65 -0.11
CA LEU A 32 -20.20 -2.08 1.05
C LEU A 32 -21.08 -2.39 2.25
N LYS A 33 -21.51 -3.65 2.32
CA LYS A 33 -22.07 -4.23 3.54
C LYS A 33 -20.90 -4.51 4.47
N THR A 34 -20.76 -3.69 5.51
CA THR A 34 -19.96 -3.96 6.72
C THR A 34 -18.44 -4.05 6.54
N SER A 35 -17.77 -2.90 6.64
CA SER A 35 -16.47 -2.88 7.31
C SER A 35 -16.70 -3.17 8.81
N THR A 36 -16.04 -4.14 9.43
CA THR A 36 -16.27 -4.52 10.85
C THR A 36 -14.95 -4.75 11.57
N VAL A 37 -14.96 -4.54 12.89
CA VAL A 37 -13.89 -5.01 13.76
C VAL A 37 -14.11 -6.51 13.94
N LEU A 38 -13.11 -7.31 13.58
CA LEU A 38 -13.20 -8.76 13.67
C LEU A 38 -13.00 -9.20 15.11
N ALA A 39 -14.01 -9.88 15.66
CA ALA A 39 -13.98 -10.44 17.01
C ALA A 39 -13.55 -11.91 16.98
N ASP A 40 -13.98 -12.64 15.96
CA ASP A 40 -13.72 -14.06 15.75
C ASP A 40 -12.27 -14.30 15.29
N GLU A 41 -11.67 -15.41 15.73
CA GLU A 41 -10.28 -15.75 15.39
C GLU A 41 -10.14 -16.25 13.95
N ASP A 42 -11.10 -17.03 13.44
CA ASP A 42 -11.03 -17.56 12.07
C ASP A 42 -11.11 -16.41 11.06
N GLU A 43 -12.03 -15.45 11.26
CA GLU A 43 -12.12 -14.26 10.41
C GLU A 43 -10.84 -13.40 10.45
N LYS A 44 -10.16 -13.33 11.60
CA LYS A 44 -8.87 -12.63 11.70
C LYS A 44 -7.81 -13.34 10.88
N THR A 45 -7.77 -14.68 10.90
CA THR A 45 -6.80 -15.44 10.09
C THR A 45 -7.01 -15.18 8.60
N ASP A 46 -8.25 -15.14 8.11
CA ASP A 46 -8.56 -14.81 6.71
C ASP A 46 -8.12 -13.39 6.33
N ALA A 47 -8.36 -12.41 7.20
CA ALA A 47 -7.92 -11.03 6.97
C ALA A 47 -6.40 -10.90 6.95
N LEU A 48 -5.70 -11.63 7.82
CA LEU A 48 -4.24 -11.66 7.85
C LEU A 48 -3.66 -12.42 6.66
N GLN A 49 -4.34 -13.47 6.20
CA GLN A 49 -3.98 -14.19 4.98
C GLN A 49 -4.05 -13.26 3.76
N LEU A 50 -5.07 -12.39 3.68
CA LEU A 50 -5.14 -11.38 2.62
C LEU A 50 -3.98 -10.38 2.69
N VAL A 51 -3.56 -9.98 3.90
CA VAL A 51 -2.34 -9.16 4.09
C VAL A 51 -1.12 -9.91 3.59
N ALA A 52 -0.96 -11.19 3.99
CA ALA A 52 0.14 -12.04 3.58
C ALA A 52 0.25 -12.20 2.08
N GLU A 53 -0.88 -12.47 1.41
CA GLU A 53 -0.95 -12.56 -0.04
C GLU A 53 -0.53 -11.23 -0.68
N SER A 54 -0.98 -10.09 -0.15
CA SER A 54 -0.58 -8.79 -0.68
C SER A 54 0.90 -8.45 -0.50
N VAL A 55 1.54 -8.98 0.54
CA VAL A 55 2.99 -8.88 0.75
C VAL A 55 3.72 -9.82 -0.20
N ALA A 56 3.23 -11.05 -0.41
CA ALA A 56 3.78 -11.97 -1.39
C ALA A 56 3.71 -11.42 -2.82
N GLU A 57 2.61 -10.75 -3.19
CA GLU A 57 2.46 -10.04 -4.48
C GLU A 57 3.56 -8.99 -4.71
N ARG A 58 4.11 -8.37 -3.65
CA ARG A 58 5.17 -7.35 -3.79
C ARG A 58 6.44 -7.92 -4.43
N ARG A 59 6.72 -9.21 -4.28
CA ARG A 59 7.91 -9.85 -4.88
C ARG A 59 7.91 -9.74 -6.40
N ALA A 60 6.78 -10.08 -7.03
CA ALA A 60 6.66 -10.02 -8.49
C ALA A 60 6.87 -8.59 -8.99
N GLU A 61 6.40 -7.61 -8.24
CA GLU A 61 6.58 -6.21 -8.59
C GLU A 61 8.00 -5.70 -8.35
N ALA A 62 8.66 -6.14 -7.28
CA ALA A 62 10.05 -5.83 -7.04
C ALA A 62 10.94 -6.39 -8.16
N ALA A 63 10.66 -7.63 -8.59
CA ALA A 63 11.34 -8.26 -9.72
C ALA A 63 11.14 -7.48 -11.03
N THR A 64 9.91 -7.04 -11.33
CA THR A 64 9.65 -6.26 -12.55
C THR A 64 10.27 -4.86 -12.48
N ALA A 65 10.24 -4.20 -11.32
CA ALA A 65 10.87 -2.89 -11.13
C ALA A 65 12.40 -2.97 -11.29
N LEU A 66 13.02 -4.03 -10.76
CA LEU A 66 14.44 -4.30 -10.94
C LEU A 66 14.77 -4.60 -12.42
N ALA A 67 14.01 -5.50 -13.05
CA ALA A 67 14.22 -5.91 -14.43
C ALA A 67 13.93 -4.79 -15.46
N ALA A 68 13.07 -3.83 -15.13
CA ALA A 68 12.75 -2.69 -15.98
C ALA A 68 13.60 -1.44 -15.67
N HIS A 69 14.51 -1.51 -14.70
CA HIS A 69 15.33 -0.36 -14.34
C HIS A 69 16.26 0.02 -15.50
N PRO A 70 16.34 1.30 -15.91
CA PRO A 70 17.03 1.72 -17.13
C PRO A 70 18.51 1.32 -17.14
N ALA A 71 19.18 1.36 -15.99
CA ALA A 71 20.57 0.92 -15.88
C ALA A 71 20.74 -0.60 -16.12
N CYS A 72 19.81 -1.42 -15.63
CA CYS A 72 19.83 -2.87 -15.80
C CYS A 72 19.55 -3.26 -17.25
N VAL A 73 18.56 -2.59 -17.87
CA VAL A 73 18.24 -2.77 -19.29
C VAL A 73 19.39 -2.33 -20.18
N ALA A 74 20.05 -1.21 -19.89
CA ALA A 74 21.22 -0.75 -20.64
C ALA A 74 22.37 -1.77 -20.56
N GLY A 75 22.65 -2.31 -19.38
CA GLY A 75 23.65 -3.38 -19.20
C GLY A 75 23.32 -4.64 -20.00
N LEU A 76 22.05 -5.05 -20.04
CA LEU A 76 21.60 -6.17 -20.86
C LEU A 76 21.80 -5.89 -22.36
N VAL A 77 21.39 -4.71 -22.84
CA VAL A 77 21.54 -4.34 -24.26
C VAL A 77 23.01 -4.33 -24.67
N VAL A 78 23.89 -3.74 -23.86
CA VAL A 78 25.34 -3.75 -24.11
C VAL A 78 25.87 -5.19 -24.19
N SER A 79 25.45 -6.06 -23.25
CA SER A 79 25.87 -7.46 -23.23
C SER A 79 25.44 -8.20 -24.50
N VAL A 80 24.18 -8.02 -24.93
CA VAL A 80 23.63 -8.61 -26.15
C VAL A 80 24.38 -8.11 -27.40
N VAL A 81 24.66 -6.81 -27.48
CA VAL A 81 25.40 -6.21 -28.61
C VAL A 81 26.82 -6.76 -28.68
N VAL A 82 27.52 -6.86 -27.55
CA VAL A 82 28.88 -7.43 -27.48
C VAL A 82 28.89 -8.89 -27.91
N THR A 83 27.94 -9.71 -27.42
CA THR A 83 27.83 -11.13 -27.81
C THR A 83 27.53 -11.28 -29.30
N TYR A 84 26.64 -10.47 -29.85
CA TYR A 84 26.32 -10.48 -31.27
C TYR A 84 27.54 -10.10 -32.13
N HIS A 85 28.24 -9.00 -31.79
CA HIS A 85 29.44 -8.58 -32.52
C HIS A 85 30.57 -9.61 -32.44
N TYR A 86 30.79 -10.22 -31.28
CA TYR A 86 31.78 -11.26 -31.10
C TYR A 86 31.53 -12.46 -32.03
N HIS A 87 30.28 -12.94 -32.10
CA HIS A 87 29.91 -14.04 -32.99
C HIS A 87 29.97 -13.66 -34.48
N HIS A 88 29.63 -12.41 -34.82
CA HIS A 88 29.74 -11.93 -36.20
C HIS A 88 31.21 -11.83 -36.66
N LEU A 89 32.11 -11.37 -35.78
CA LEU A 89 33.54 -11.27 -36.07
C LEU A 89 34.22 -12.64 -36.21
N THR A 90 33.77 -13.64 -35.44
CA THR A 90 34.31 -15.01 -35.51
C THR A 90 33.70 -15.87 -36.63
N ARG A 91 32.88 -15.27 -37.53
CA ARG A 91 32.09 -16.00 -38.55
C ARG A 91 31.27 -17.15 -37.95
N GLY A 92 30.78 -16.97 -36.73
CA GLY A 92 29.99 -17.96 -36.02
C GLY A 92 28.61 -18.16 -36.63
N ASN A 93 28.04 -19.35 -36.39
CA ASN A 93 26.68 -19.67 -36.83
C ASN A 93 25.65 -18.75 -36.15
N LEU A 94 24.71 -18.20 -36.92
CA LEU A 94 23.63 -17.34 -36.41
C LEU A 94 22.81 -18.02 -35.29
N SER A 95 22.60 -19.34 -35.40
CA SER A 95 21.91 -20.13 -34.38
C SER A 95 22.60 -20.08 -33.01
N VAL A 96 23.93 -20.06 -32.99
CA VAL A 96 24.73 -19.96 -31.76
C VAL A 96 24.60 -18.56 -31.16
N ALA A 97 24.62 -17.52 -31.99
CA ALA A 97 24.43 -16.13 -31.52
C ALA A 97 23.04 -15.92 -30.91
N VAL A 98 21.98 -16.43 -31.56
CA VAL A 98 20.61 -16.35 -31.03
C VAL A 98 20.47 -17.13 -29.72
N ALA A 99 21.07 -18.31 -29.62
CA ALA A 99 21.07 -19.11 -28.39
C ALA A 99 21.83 -18.43 -27.25
N ALA A 100 22.95 -17.77 -27.53
CA ALA A 100 23.70 -17.01 -26.54
C ALA A 100 22.91 -15.79 -26.03
N CYS A 101 22.25 -15.05 -26.92
CA CYS A 101 21.40 -13.93 -26.55
C CYS A 101 20.17 -14.36 -25.73
N SER A 102 19.53 -15.49 -26.08
CA SER A 102 18.40 -16.01 -25.31
C SER A 102 18.83 -16.49 -23.92
N LEU A 103 19.99 -17.12 -23.80
CA LEU A 103 20.57 -17.51 -22.52
C LEU A 103 20.86 -16.28 -21.65
N LEU A 104 21.46 -15.23 -22.21
CA LEU A 104 21.71 -13.97 -21.48
C LEU A 104 20.42 -13.36 -20.96
N LEU A 105 19.37 -13.32 -21.78
CA LEU A 105 18.06 -12.83 -21.37
C LEU A 105 17.45 -13.69 -20.24
N ALA A 106 17.54 -15.02 -20.36
CA ALA A 106 17.05 -15.94 -19.35
C ALA A 106 17.80 -15.78 -18.02
N THR A 107 19.13 -15.69 -18.06
CA THR A 107 19.97 -15.45 -16.87
C THR A 107 19.68 -14.10 -16.23
N TYR A 108 19.47 -13.05 -17.03
CA TYR A 108 19.09 -11.73 -16.53
C TYR A 108 17.76 -11.75 -15.76
N LEU A 109 16.72 -12.34 -16.34
CA LEU A 109 15.41 -12.45 -15.70
C LEU A 109 15.48 -13.33 -14.44
N ALA A 110 16.23 -14.44 -14.49
CA ALA A 110 16.46 -15.29 -13.33
C ALA A 110 17.17 -14.52 -12.21
N ALA A 111 18.23 -13.75 -12.53
CA ALA A 111 18.94 -12.94 -11.55
C ALA A 111 18.02 -11.91 -10.88
N ALA A 112 17.19 -11.20 -11.65
CA ALA A 112 16.21 -10.28 -11.09
C ALA A 112 15.19 -10.99 -10.17
N TYR A 113 14.77 -12.20 -10.54
CA TYR A 113 13.86 -13.02 -9.73
C TYR A 113 14.53 -13.56 -8.45
N TYR A 114 15.82 -13.91 -8.49
CA TYR A 114 16.58 -14.34 -7.32
C TYR A 114 16.89 -13.19 -6.36
N LEU A 115 17.26 -12.01 -6.88
CA LEU A 115 17.52 -10.82 -6.05
C LEU A 115 16.26 -10.33 -5.32
N SER A 116 15.08 -10.58 -5.88
CA SER A 116 13.80 -10.31 -5.21
C SER A 116 13.39 -11.40 -4.20
N ALA A 117 14.17 -12.48 -4.04
CA ALA A 117 13.81 -13.59 -3.15
C ALA A 117 13.82 -13.26 -1.66
N GLY A 118 14.54 -12.21 -1.24
CA GLY A 118 14.49 -11.74 0.14
C GLY A 118 13.06 -11.38 0.61
N TYR A 119 12.19 -10.90 -0.30
CA TYR A 119 10.83 -10.52 0.06
C TYR A 119 9.96 -11.68 0.54
N SER A 120 10.21 -12.92 0.09
CA SER A 120 9.46 -14.08 0.59
C SER A 120 9.84 -14.46 2.03
N HIS A 121 11.08 -14.24 2.43
CA HIS A 121 11.53 -14.50 3.80
C HIS A 121 10.89 -13.51 4.79
N LEU A 122 10.78 -12.23 4.42
CA LEU A 122 10.08 -11.23 5.22
C LEU A 122 8.60 -11.55 5.42
N ALA A 123 7.90 -12.01 4.38
CA ALA A 123 6.51 -12.40 4.51
C ALA A 123 6.36 -13.56 5.52
N GLN A 124 7.34 -14.47 5.56
CA GLN A 124 7.36 -15.61 6.48
C GLN A 124 7.77 -15.25 7.91
N GLU A 125 8.58 -14.21 8.13
CA GLU A 125 9.02 -13.81 9.48
C GLU A 125 8.16 -12.72 10.11
N VAL A 126 7.76 -11.72 9.32
CA VAL A 126 7.12 -10.50 9.83
C VAL A 126 5.65 -10.77 10.21
N ILE A 127 4.96 -11.62 9.44
CA ILE A 127 3.54 -11.89 9.64
C ILE A 127 3.29 -12.75 10.89
N PRO A 128 4.03 -13.85 11.13
CA PRO A 128 3.91 -14.58 12.39
C PRO A 128 4.32 -13.75 13.59
N ASN A 129 5.32 -12.86 13.47
CA ASN A 129 5.73 -12.00 14.57
C ASN A 129 4.67 -10.96 14.95
N TRP A 130 3.85 -10.48 14.00
CA TRP A 130 2.71 -9.63 14.35
C TRP A 130 1.57 -10.39 15.05
N ILE A 131 1.43 -11.68 14.76
CA ILE A 131 0.43 -12.57 15.39
C ILE A 131 0.93 -13.06 16.77
N ALA A 132 2.22 -13.36 16.87
CA ALA A 132 2.87 -13.98 18.03
C ALA A 132 3.43 -12.97 19.05
N SER A 133 3.57 -11.69 18.68
CA SER A 133 3.81 -10.63 19.65
C SER A 133 2.54 -10.52 20.50
N GLY A 134 2.52 -11.27 21.60
CA GLY A 134 1.36 -11.58 22.45
C GLY A 134 0.69 -10.39 23.16
N ASP A 135 0.67 -9.20 22.56
CA ASP A 135 -0.10 -8.03 22.96
C ASP A 135 -1.43 -7.95 22.17
N CYS A 136 -2.01 -9.10 21.81
CA CYS A 136 -3.29 -9.28 21.10
C CYS A 136 -4.47 -8.54 21.77
N ARG A 137 -4.30 -8.09 23.02
CA ARG A 137 -5.27 -7.26 23.74
C ARG A 137 -5.42 -5.85 23.17
N ARG A 138 -4.44 -5.34 22.42
CA ARG A 138 -4.42 -3.96 21.87
C ARG A 138 -4.40 -3.93 20.35
N ASP A 139 -4.07 -5.04 19.72
CA ASP A 139 -4.11 -5.20 18.27
C ASP A 139 -5.56 -5.44 17.83
N MET A 140 -6.01 -4.66 16.86
CA MET A 140 -7.33 -4.77 16.27
C MET A 140 -7.21 -5.00 14.77
N VAL A 141 -7.96 -5.98 14.30
CA VAL A 141 -8.08 -6.26 12.87
C VAL A 141 -9.45 -5.79 12.41
N LEU A 142 -9.45 -4.95 11.38
CA LEU A 142 -10.65 -4.51 10.68
C LEU A 142 -10.63 -5.12 9.29
N ALA A 143 -11.78 -5.60 8.84
CA ALA A 143 -11.94 -6.08 7.47
C ALA A 143 -13.14 -5.43 6.80
N ALA A 144 -13.08 -5.29 5.49
CA ALA A 144 -14.24 -4.96 4.66
C ALA A 144 -14.68 -6.20 3.89
N ARG A 145 -15.99 -6.46 3.91
CA ARG A 145 -16.60 -7.56 3.15
C ARG A 145 -17.36 -7.05 1.95
N LYS A 146 -17.33 -7.86 0.90
CA LYS A 146 -18.21 -7.76 -0.26
C LYS A 146 -18.68 -9.16 -0.59
N ASP A 147 -20.00 -9.34 -0.68
CA ASP A 147 -20.62 -10.64 -1.00
C ASP A 147 -20.13 -11.79 -0.10
N ASN A 148 -20.00 -11.52 1.21
CA ASN A 148 -19.50 -12.43 2.24
C ASN A 148 -18.00 -12.83 2.14
N VAL A 149 -17.25 -12.23 1.22
CA VAL A 149 -15.80 -12.43 1.08
C VAL A 149 -15.05 -11.24 1.66
N ILE A 150 -13.97 -11.49 2.41
CA ILE A 150 -13.07 -10.43 2.88
C ILE A 150 -12.28 -9.88 1.69
N VAL A 151 -12.49 -8.60 1.37
CA VAL A 151 -11.87 -7.93 0.22
C VAL A 151 -10.86 -6.86 0.62
N ALA A 152 -10.83 -6.49 1.89
CA ALA A 152 -9.84 -5.56 2.43
C ALA A 152 -9.58 -5.89 3.91
N ALA A 153 -8.35 -5.66 4.34
CA ALA A 153 -7.91 -5.92 5.71
C ALA A 153 -7.01 -4.79 6.20
N LEU A 154 -7.14 -4.44 7.48
CA LEU A 154 -6.35 -3.43 8.17
C LEU A 154 -6.04 -3.92 9.58
N VAL A 155 -4.77 -3.83 9.96
CA VAL A 155 -4.28 -4.20 11.29
C VAL A 155 -3.76 -2.93 11.97
N LEU A 156 -4.29 -2.63 13.15
CA LEU A 156 -3.87 -1.49 13.96
C LEU A 156 -3.53 -1.92 15.39
N THR A 157 -2.63 -1.17 16.01
CA THR A 157 -2.23 -1.34 17.41
C THR A 157 -2.50 -0.06 18.17
N LEU A 158 -3.17 -0.20 19.31
CA LEU A 158 -3.44 0.92 20.21
C LEU A 158 -2.31 1.03 21.25
N GLU A 159 -1.47 2.05 21.14
CA GLU A 159 -0.39 2.34 22.07
C GLU A 159 -0.87 3.36 23.13
N PRO A 160 -0.71 3.07 24.44
CA PRO A 160 -1.06 4.03 25.48
C PRO A 160 -0.11 5.24 25.49
N SER A 161 -0.60 6.39 25.94
CA SER A 161 0.24 7.59 26.06
C SER A 161 1.22 7.46 27.23
N PHE A 162 2.52 7.44 26.96
CA PHE A 162 3.56 7.38 28.01
C PHE A 162 3.57 8.63 28.91
N THR A 163 3.02 9.77 28.45
CA THR A 163 2.94 11.02 29.23
C THR A 163 2.02 10.92 30.46
N GLN A 164 1.08 9.97 30.48
CA GLN A 164 0.19 9.70 31.62
C GLN A 164 0.73 8.61 32.57
N MET A 165 1.76 7.85 32.16
CA MET A 165 2.25 6.68 32.88
C MET A 165 3.17 7.03 34.07
N SER A 166 3.71 8.25 34.08
CA SER A 166 4.64 8.73 35.13
C SER A 166 3.98 9.08 36.47
N ARG A 167 2.67 9.34 36.54
CA ARG A 167 2.05 9.91 37.77
C ARG A 167 1.18 8.98 38.59
N ARG A 168 0.81 7.79 38.13
CA ARG A 168 -0.07 6.88 38.90
C ARG A 168 0.31 5.41 38.72
N ARG A 169 1.24 4.95 39.58
CA ARG A 169 1.43 3.51 39.86
C ARG A 169 0.09 2.93 40.34
N GLY A 170 -0.54 2.07 39.53
CA GLY A 170 -1.61 1.18 40.01
C GLY A 170 -2.99 1.26 39.32
N ARG A 171 -3.19 2.03 38.25
CA ARG A 171 -4.42 1.91 37.42
C ARG A 171 -4.06 1.53 35.98
N HIS A 172 -4.91 0.68 35.37
CA HIS A 172 -4.83 0.29 33.96
C HIS A 172 -4.46 1.48 33.07
N ALA A 173 -3.41 1.32 32.26
CA ALA A 173 -2.96 2.35 31.34
C ALA A 173 -4.13 2.85 30.50
N SER A 174 -4.51 4.12 30.64
CA SER A 174 -5.60 4.69 29.86
C SER A 174 -5.14 4.83 28.41
N LEU A 175 -5.88 4.23 27.48
CA LEU A 175 -5.67 4.43 26.04
C LEU A 175 -6.01 5.86 25.59
N ARG A 176 -6.71 6.64 26.43
CA ARG A 176 -7.05 8.05 26.18
C ARG A 176 -5.80 8.91 26.04
N GLY A 177 -5.69 9.62 24.91
CA GLY A 177 -4.52 10.41 24.52
C GLY A 177 -3.36 9.58 24.00
N GLY A 178 -3.59 8.28 23.75
CA GLY A 178 -2.61 7.36 23.17
C GLY A 178 -2.43 7.54 21.66
N ARG A 179 -1.61 6.68 21.07
CA ARG A 179 -1.35 6.62 19.63
C ARG A 179 -2.01 5.38 19.04
N CYS A 180 -2.54 5.50 17.83
CA CYS A 180 -2.93 4.34 17.02
C CYS A 180 -1.94 4.18 15.87
N VAL A 181 -1.36 2.99 15.77
CA VAL A 181 -0.35 2.66 14.78
C VAL A 181 -0.91 1.61 13.83
N ILE A 182 -0.99 1.93 12.54
CA ILE A 182 -1.43 1.00 11.49
C ILE A 182 -0.24 0.16 11.05
N LYS A 183 -0.29 -1.15 11.32
CA LYS A 183 0.74 -2.12 10.96
C LYS A 183 0.55 -2.68 9.54
N ALA A 184 -0.69 -2.79 9.08
CA ALA A 184 -0.99 -3.28 7.74
C ALA A 184 -2.28 -2.67 7.20
N TRP A 185 -2.34 -2.41 5.89
CA TRP A 185 -3.54 -1.99 5.19
C TRP A 185 -3.49 -2.49 3.76
N THR A 186 -4.48 -3.29 3.36
CA THR A 186 -4.52 -3.86 2.01
C THR A 186 -5.94 -3.99 1.50
N THR A 187 -6.04 -4.03 0.17
CA THR A 187 -7.25 -4.36 -0.57
C THR A 187 -6.90 -5.44 -1.60
N ALA A 188 -7.78 -6.43 -1.73
CA ALA A 188 -7.68 -7.50 -2.71
C ALA A 188 -7.52 -6.90 -4.11
N LYS A 189 -6.63 -7.48 -4.93
CA LYS A 189 -6.22 -6.92 -6.23
C LYS A 189 -7.41 -6.60 -7.15
N ALA A 190 -8.42 -7.48 -7.20
CA ALA A 190 -9.64 -7.31 -7.99
C ALA A 190 -10.55 -6.15 -7.51
N HIS A 191 -10.33 -5.69 -6.28
CA HIS A 191 -11.15 -4.70 -5.59
C HIS A 191 -10.41 -3.37 -5.34
N ARG A 192 -9.19 -3.22 -5.87
CA ARG A 192 -8.42 -1.97 -5.81
C ARG A 192 -9.08 -0.91 -6.70
N GLY A 193 -8.97 0.36 -6.30
CA GLY A 193 -9.54 1.50 -7.06
C GLY A 193 -11.04 1.72 -6.84
N GLN A 194 -11.74 0.84 -6.12
CA GLN A 194 -13.18 0.96 -5.83
C GLN A 194 -13.49 1.80 -4.56
N GLY A 195 -12.49 2.46 -3.96
CA GLY A 195 -12.67 3.25 -2.73
C GLY A 195 -12.73 2.43 -1.42
N ILE A 196 -12.85 1.10 -1.49
CA ILE A 196 -12.99 0.18 -0.34
C ILE A 196 -11.88 0.40 0.70
N GLY A 197 -10.64 0.52 0.25
CA GLY A 197 -9.50 0.72 1.15
C GLY A 197 -9.59 2.06 1.90
N ALA A 198 -10.06 3.12 1.24
CA ALA A 198 -10.21 4.44 1.85
C ALA A 198 -11.34 4.43 2.89
N GLU A 199 -12.45 3.74 2.61
CA GLU A 199 -13.53 3.56 3.59
C GLU A 199 -13.05 2.78 4.82
N LEU A 200 -12.32 1.67 4.62
CA LEU A 200 -11.78 0.88 5.71
C LEU A 200 -10.82 1.72 6.58
N LEU A 201 -10.01 2.57 5.95
CA LEU A 201 -9.11 3.49 6.63
C LEU A 201 -9.88 4.57 7.43
N ALA A 202 -10.94 5.14 6.85
CA ALA A 202 -11.82 6.08 7.56
C ALA A 202 -12.53 5.44 8.76
N LYS A 203 -12.98 4.19 8.64
CA LYS A 203 -13.54 3.44 9.76
C LYS A 203 -12.49 3.18 10.84
N ALA A 204 -11.28 2.81 10.46
CA ALA A 204 -10.17 2.61 11.40
C ALA A 204 -9.89 3.88 12.20
N VAL A 205 -9.89 5.05 11.56
CA VAL A 205 -9.71 6.35 12.24
C VAL A 205 -10.83 6.61 13.26
N ARG A 206 -12.09 6.35 12.89
CA ARG A 206 -13.24 6.50 13.81
C ARG A 206 -13.12 5.59 15.02
N VAL A 207 -12.88 4.29 14.80
CA VAL A 207 -12.68 3.29 15.87
C VAL A 207 -11.51 3.66 16.78
N SER A 208 -10.43 4.18 16.21
CA SER A 208 -9.25 4.63 16.96
C SER A 208 -9.58 5.81 17.88
N ARG A 209 -10.35 6.79 17.39
CA ARG A 209 -10.78 7.94 18.19
C ARG A 209 -11.77 7.58 19.29
N ASP A 210 -12.63 6.60 19.04
CA ASP A 210 -13.58 6.10 20.03
C ASP A 210 -12.85 5.42 21.21
N LYS A 211 -11.76 4.69 20.92
CA LYS A 211 -10.98 3.96 21.94
C LYS A 211 -9.86 4.78 22.59
N CYS A 212 -9.07 5.50 21.80
CA CYS A 212 -7.90 6.26 22.26
C CYS A 212 -8.21 7.74 22.55
N GLY A 213 -9.46 8.18 22.37
CA GLY A 213 -9.85 9.56 22.57
C GLY A 213 -9.59 10.44 21.34
N ARG A 214 -10.10 11.67 21.42
CA ARG A 214 -10.24 12.59 20.28
C ARG A 214 -8.89 13.02 19.70
N ASP A 215 -7.91 13.22 20.56
CA ASP A 215 -6.57 13.74 20.21
C ASP A 215 -5.57 12.60 19.98
N ALA A 216 -6.05 11.38 19.75
CA ALA A 216 -5.19 10.25 19.48
C ALA A 216 -4.42 10.47 18.16
N ALA A 217 -3.10 10.40 18.23
CA ALA A 217 -2.26 10.45 17.04
C ALA A 217 -2.45 9.15 16.25
N ILE A 218 -2.79 9.24 14.97
CA ILE A 218 -2.99 8.08 14.09
C ILE A 218 -1.94 8.14 12.99
N GLY A 219 -1.20 7.05 12.80
CA GLY A 219 -0.16 6.99 11.78
C GLY A 219 0.17 5.55 11.38
N PHE A 220 0.95 5.39 10.31
CA PHE A 220 1.51 4.10 9.94
C PHE A 220 2.71 3.75 10.83
N ALA A 221 2.90 2.46 11.12
CA ALA A 221 4.10 1.99 11.80
C ALA A 221 5.35 2.29 10.98
N LYS A 222 6.49 2.52 11.64
CA LYS A 222 7.78 2.65 10.92
C LYS A 222 8.09 1.39 10.10
N GLU A 223 7.82 0.22 10.68
CA GLU A 223 7.93 -1.10 10.05
C GLU A 223 6.52 -1.68 9.85
N HIS A 224 5.81 -1.19 8.83
CA HIS A 224 4.49 -1.69 8.44
C HIS A 224 4.62 -2.68 7.26
N ALA A 225 3.58 -3.44 6.94
CA ALA A 225 3.61 -4.50 5.93
C ALA A 225 4.08 -4.12 4.53
N HIS A 226 4.12 -2.82 4.24
CA HIS A 226 4.52 -2.30 2.95
C HIS A 226 5.67 -1.29 3.03
N SER A 227 6.28 -1.06 4.21
CA SER A 227 7.44 -0.16 4.36
C SER A 227 8.79 -0.84 4.13
N THR A 228 8.87 -2.17 4.24
CA THR A 228 10.16 -2.86 4.10
C THR A 228 10.69 -2.80 2.67
N MET A 229 11.85 -2.15 2.51
CA MET A 229 12.55 -1.98 1.24
C MET A 229 13.86 -2.77 1.28
N MET A 230 13.91 -3.92 0.60
CA MET A 230 15.11 -4.76 0.56
C MET A 230 16.05 -4.44 -0.60
N LEU A 231 15.52 -3.87 -1.69
CA LEU A 231 16.35 -3.47 -2.82
C LEU A 231 17.11 -2.19 -2.50
N ALA A 232 18.20 -1.94 -3.22
CA ALA A 232 18.91 -0.66 -3.17
C ALA A 232 17.95 0.50 -3.48
N GLU A 233 18.20 1.67 -2.91
CA GLU A 233 17.28 2.83 -2.97
C GLU A 233 16.84 3.21 -4.38
N ILE A 234 17.72 2.99 -5.37
CA ILE A 234 17.52 3.29 -6.78
C ILE A 234 16.31 2.54 -7.36
N PHE A 235 16.03 1.34 -6.84
CA PHE A 235 14.91 0.49 -7.28
C PHE A 235 13.62 0.73 -6.49
N ASN A 236 13.68 1.52 -5.40
CA ASN A 236 12.56 1.66 -4.46
C ASN A 236 11.59 2.80 -4.82
N GLY A 237 11.80 3.50 -5.93
CA GLY A 237 11.02 4.69 -6.30
C GLY A 237 9.51 4.42 -6.43
N SER A 238 9.10 3.29 -6.98
CA SER A 238 7.68 2.90 -7.10
C SER A 238 7.05 2.61 -5.73
N PHE A 239 7.79 1.93 -4.85
CA PHE A 239 7.35 1.61 -3.48
C PHE A 239 7.18 2.88 -2.66
N ARG A 240 8.16 3.79 -2.67
CA ARG A 240 8.07 5.11 -1.99
C ARG A 240 6.88 5.93 -2.46
N LYS A 241 6.61 5.95 -3.77
CA LYS A 241 5.44 6.67 -4.31
C LYS A 241 4.12 6.11 -3.78
N ARG A 242 4.03 4.80 -3.53
CA ARG A 242 2.82 4.17 -2.98
C ARG A 242 2.67 4.37 -1.49
N GLU A 243 3.78 4.27 -0.75
CA GLU A 243 3.81 4.60 0.67
C GLU A 243 3.38 6.05 0.89
N LEU A 244 3.93 6.99 0.11
CA LEU A 244 3.51 8.39 0.13
C LEU A 244 2.03 8.57 -0.19
N ARG A 245 1.48 7.82 -1.16
CA ARG A 245 0.04 7.84 -1.45
C ARG A 245 -0.78 7.33 -0.27
N ALA A 246 -0.30 6.30 0.44
CA ALA A 246 -0.97 5.76 1.60
C ALA A 246 -0.99 6.76 2.76
N THR A 247 0.15 7.39 3.06
CA THR A 247 0.24 8.47 4.06
C THR A 247 -0.67 9.63 3.69
N LYS A 248 -0.62 10.11 2.44
CA LYS A 248 -1.52 11.18 1.97
C LYS A 248 -3.00 10.80 2.09
N ALA A 249 -3.36 9.55 1.81
CA ALA A 249 -4.75 9.09 1.95
C ALA A 249 -5.20 9.13 3.42
N LEU A 250 -4.34 8.69 4.35
CA LEU A 250 -4.61 8.79 5.79
C LEU A 250 -4.76 10.25 6.24
N ASP A 251 -3.81 11.11 5.86
CA ASP A 251 -3.82 12.53 6.23
C ASP A 251 -5.08 13.24 5.72
N THR A 252 -5.48 12.94 4.48
CA THR A 252 -6.70 13.51 3.88
C THR A 252 -7.95 13.06 4.65
N ILE A 253 -8.04 11.79 5.02
CA ILE A 253 -9.17 11.26 5.80
C ILE A 253 -9.21 11.86 7.20
N VAL A 254 -8.05 11.97 7.88
CA VAL A 254 -7.96 12.59 9.21
C VAL A 254 -8.39 14.05 9.15
N ALA A 255 -7.88 14.81 8.19
CA ALA A 255 -8.22 16.22 8.00
C ALA A 255 -9.72 16.42 7.67
N ASP A 256 -10.28 15.57 6.82
CA ASP A 256 -11.69 15.64 6.43
C ASP A 256 -12.63 15.30 7.60
N LEU A 257 -12.28 14.30 8.43
CA LEU A 257 -13.02 13.98 9.65
C LEU A 257 -12.95 15.09 10.71
N ASP A 258 -11.85 15.84 10.76
CA ASP A 258 -11.71 17.01 11.63
C ASP A 258 -12.44 18.23 11.08
N GLY A 259 -12.47 18.40 9.76
CA GLY A 259 -13.16 19.48 9.06
C GLY A 259 -14.68 19.36 9.09
N ASN A 260 -15.22 18.18 8.78
CA ASN A 260 -16.67 17.90 8.86
C ASN A 260 -17.23 18.09 10.27
N ARG A 261 -16.37 17.97 11.28
CA ARG A 261 -16.76 18.17 12.68
C ARG A 261 -16.84 19.65 13.07
N LYS A 262 -16.03 20.55 12.48
CA LYS A 262 -16.12 21.99 12.76
C LYS A 262 -17.37 22.65 12.19
N LYS A 263 -18.01 22.02 11.19
CA LYS A 263 -19.24 22.49 10.54
C LYS A 263 -20.52 22.06 11.27
N ARG A 264 -20.42 21.20 12.29
CA ARG A 264 -21.56 20.63 13.03
C ARG A 264 -21.57 21.12 14.46
#